data_AF-A0A936D5Y0-F1
#
_entry.id   AF-A0A936D5Y0-F1
#
_cell.length_a   1.000
_cell.length_b   1.000
_cell.length_c   1.000
_cell.angle_alpha   90.00
_cell.angle_beta   90.00
_cell.angle_gamma   90.00
#
_symmetry.space_group_name_H-M   'P 1'
#
loop_
_entity.id
_entity.type
_entity.pdbx_description
1 polymer ?
#
loop_
_entity_poly.entity_id
_entity_poly.type
_entity_poly.pdbx_seq_one_letter_code
_entity_poly.pdbx_strand_id
1 'polypeptide(L)'
;MTSPLLAVLSRESHRGLLSPEEEATLRDWLASGAKSVRSGVHGDAFVDPRSPESHAVFLRQRAYRPMVDTQDPDACGRCHEGAPARPTGIAFAAPGATPCSTCHAGPNGPLGCGTCHGRGERAYPPRDPCFSKGGATNDVHRAHVEPGASSSKGIACAACHPTPVLGGPGGAHVNRFVDVVLLEELSGPGARFDVASKRCAVACHARGGARPEVAWTSAETKLGCGDCHGAPPVNHYRGRCTACHAEADATGTAITKPTLHVNGRVDLGDGSGACGACHGKGADPWPTTGAHAAHARPGSSRAVACETCHEVPAQGAKHPEAALGAAVRFSGLATRGGRRPTYDAATKTCVGTYCHEGAGARVPAPTWAMGTAAASCGGCHGAPPPFPHTTSTACGASGCHAELVTPTGELTPSGRAVHGDGALQTSP
;
A
#
# COMPACT_ATOMS: atom_id res chain seq x y z
N MET A 1 -56.42 -3.75 4.08
CA MET A 1 -55.08 -3.76 3.45
C MET A 1 -54.16 -4.61 4.30
N THR A 2 -53.52 -5.63 3.74
CA THR A 2 -52.56 -6.48 4.47
C THR A 2 -51.27 -5.70 4.76
N SER A 3 -50.84 -5.66 6.02
CA SER A 3 -49.60 -4.99 6.43
C SER A 3 -48.39 -5.57 5.68
N PRO A 4 -47.49 -4.74 5.10
CA PRO A 4 -46.25 -5.21 4.49
C PRO A 4 -45.40 -6.06 5.43
N LEU A 5 -45.44 -5.77 6.74
CA LEU A 5 -44.71 -6.53 7.75
C LEU A 5 -45.24 -7.97 7.86
N LEU A 6 -46.57 -8.14 7.85
CA LEU A 6 -47.21 -9.46 7.88
C LEU A 6 -46.95 -10.24 6.58
N ALA A 7 -46.92 -9.56 5.44
CA ALA A 7 -46.57 -10.17 4.16
C ALA A 7 -45.11 -10.67 4.13
N VAL A 8 -44.19 -9.94 4.76
CA VAL A 8 -42.78 -10.35 4.86
C VAL A 8 -42.60 -11.54 5.81
N LEU A 9 -43.34 -11.60 6.92
CA LEU A 9 -43.33 -12.76 7.83
C LEU A 9 -43.87 -14.03 7.19
N SER A 10 -44.82 -13.91 6.27
CA SER A 10 -45.34 -15.07 5.52
C SER A 10 -44.36 -15.63 4.47
N ARG A 11 -43.17 -15.05 4.30
CA ARG A 11 -42.15 -15.60 3.38
C ARG A 11 -41.50 -16.83 4.01
N GLU A 12 -41.24 -17.83 3.19
CA GLU A 12 -40.60 -19.07 3.63
C GLU A 12 -39.25 -18.86 4.33
N SER A 13 -38.46 -17.88 3.87
CA SER A 13 -37.18 -17.48 4.49
C SER A 13 -37.31 -16.92 5.91
N HIS A 14 -38.52 -16.62 6.37
CA HIS A 14 -38.82 -16.05 7.68
C HIS A 14 -39.67 -16.98 8.56
N ARG A 15 -39.91 -18.22 8.10
CA ARG A 15 -40.68 -19.21 8.85
C ARG A 15 -39.94 -19.56 10.15
N GLY A 16 -40.60 -19.35 11.29
CA GLY A 16 -40.04 -19.64 12.62
C GLY A 16 -39.21 -18.51 13.24
N LEU A 17 -39.19 -17.30 12.65
CA LEU A 17 -38.56 -16.13 13.28
C LEU A 17 -39.28 -15.67 14.56
N LEU A 18 -40.59 -15.93 14.64
CA LEU A 18 -41.44 -15.60 15.78
C LEU A 18 -42.19 -16.84 16.24
N SER A 19 -42.43 -16.95 17.54
CA SER A 19 -43.39 -17.90 18.09
C SER A 19 -44.82 -17.52 17.65
N PRO A 20 -45.78 -18.46 17.70
CA PRO A 20 -47.19 -18.15 17.42
C PRO A 20 -47.75 -17.02 18.30
N GLU A 21 -47.30 -16.90 19.55
CA GLU A 21 -47.73 -15.87 20.51
C GLU A 21 -47.13 -14.50 20.19
N GLU A 22 -45.86 -14.47 19.76
CA GLU A 22 -45.19 -13.25 19.29
C GLU A 22 -45.83 -12.75 17.99
N GLU A 23 -46.18 -13.66 17.08
CA GLU A 23 -46.86 -13.33 15.83
C GLU A 23 -48.27 -12.76 16.09
N ALA A 24 -49.03 -13.35 17.02
CA ALA A 24 -50.34 -12.85 17.43
C ALA A 24 -50.24 -11.44 18.05
N THR A 25 -49.29 -11.24 18.96
CA THR A 25 -49.02 -9.94 19.58
C THR A 25 -48.68 -8.88 18.52
N LEU A 26 -47.85 -9.22 17.55
CA LEU A 26 -47.47 -8.33 16.47
C LEU A 26 -48.66 -7.99 15.55
N ARG A 27 -49.52 -8.96 15.25
CA ARG A 27 -50.75 -8.75 14.46
C ARG A 27 -51.70 -7.80 15.17
N ASP A 28 -51.92 -7.98 16.47
CA ASP A 28 -52.77 -7.11 17.28
C ASP A 28 -52.20 -5.69 17.40
N TRP A 29 -50.89 -5.57 17.59
CA TRP A 29 -50.20 -4.28 17.58
C TRP A 29 -50.34 -3.57 16.23
N LEU A 30 -50.19 -4.27 15.10
CA LEU A 30 -50.39 -3.68 13.78
C LEU A 30 -51.86 -3.30 13.51
N ALA A 31 -52.81 -4.12 13.95
CA ALA A 31 -54.24 -3.87 13.77
C ALA A 31 -54.73 -2.67 14.60
N SER A 32 -54.21 -2.51 15.82
CA SER A 32 -54.45 -1.33 16.67
C SER A 32 -53.70 -0.08 16.19
N GLY A 33 -52.87 -0.23 15.16
CA GLY A 33 -52.17 0.86 14.51
C GLY A 33 -50.86 1.25 15.17
N ALA A 34 -50.23 0.32 15.88
CA ALA A 34 -48.90 0.49 16.43
C ALA A 34 -48.75 1.71 17.37
N LYS A 35 -49.81 2.06 18.10
CA LYS A 35 -49.83 3.24 18.97
C LYS A 35 -48.79 3.10 20.09
N SER A 36 -48.05 4.19 20.34
CA SER A 36 -47.19 4.30 21.53
C SER A 36 -48.07 4.35 22.78
N VAL A 37 -47.66 3.65 23.84
CA VAL A 37 -48.41 3.54 25.10
C VAL A 37 -48.03 4.64 26.11
N ARG A 38 -47.14 5.57 25.74
CA ARG A 38 -46.66 6.65 26.61
C ARG A 38 -46.44 7.94 25.82
N SER A 39 -47.50 8.73 25.62
CA SER A 39 -47.37 10.14 25.25
C SER A 39 -47.07 10.96 26.50
N GLY A 40 -46.02 11.78 26.43
CA GLY A 40 -45.66 12.75 27.46
C GLY A 40 -45.95 14.15 26.96
N VAL A 41 -44.87 14.87 26.59
CA VAL A 41 -44.94 16.24 26.06
C VAL A 41 -45.55 16.31 24.66
N HIS A 42 -45.40 15.26 23.86
CA HIS A 42 -45.99 15.14 22.53
C HIS A 42 -47.07 14.06 22.55
N GLY A 43 -48.24 14.35 21.97
CA GLY A 43 -49.37 13.42 21.90
C GLY A 43 -49.10 12.21 21.00
N ASP A 44 -49.97 11.19 21.07
CA ASP A 44 -49.83 9.93 20.34
C ASP A 44 -49.69 10.11 18.82
N ALA A 45 -50.31 11.15 18.28
CA ALA A 45 -50.25 11.49 16.86
C ALA A 45 -48.82 11.84 16.39
N PHE A 46 -47.94 12.31 17.28
CA PHE A 46 -46.56 12.68 16.91
C PHE A 46 -45.67 11.46 16.71
N VAL A 47 -45.95 10.36 17.40
CA VAL A 47 -45.18 9.11 17.33
C VAL A 47 -45.77 8.08 16.36
N ASP A 48 -47.04 8.23 15.95
CA ASP A 48 -47.64 7.41 14.90
C ASP A 48 -47.10 7.81 13.52
N PRO A 49 -46.33 6.96 12.81
CA PRO A 49 -45.74 7.30 11.51
C PRO A 49 -46.77 7.51 10.39
N ARG A 50 -48.04 7.14 10.61
CA ARG A 50 -49.15 7.32 9.65
C ARG A 50 -49.89 8.63 9.87
N SER A 51 -49.67 9.27 11.02
CA SER A 51 -50.29 10.53 11.35
C SER A 51 -49.74 11.66 10.46
N PRO A 52 -50.61 12.58 9.98
CA PRO A 52 -50.15 13.81 9.35
C PRO A 52 -49.36 14.72 10.31
N GLU A 53 -49.48 14.50 11.62
CA GLU A 53 -48.75 15.23 12.67
C GLU A 53 -47.49 14.48 13.15
N SER A 54 -47.11 13.38 12.49
CA SER A 54 -45.97 12.58 12.89
C SER A 54 -44.66 13.38 12.92
N HIS A 55 -43.73 13.00 13.80
CA HIS A 55 -42.39 13.59 13.87
C HIS A 55 -41.67 13.58 12.52
N ALA A 56 -41.91 12.56 11.68
CA ALA A 56 -41.35 12.48 10.34
C ALA A 56 -41.93 13.52 9.37
N VAL A 57 -43.20 13.89 9.53
CA VAL A 57 -43.81 15.00 8.77
C VAL A 57 -43.32 16.34 9.31
N PHE A 58 -43.27 16.51 10.63
CA PHE A 58 -42.70 17.69 11.30
C PHE A 58 -41.28 17.99 10.82
N LEU A 59 -40.41 16.97 10.81
CA LEU A 59 -39.02 17.09 10.33
C LEU A 59 -38.97 17.43 8.84
N ARG A 60 -39.77 16.78 7.99
CA ARG A 60 -39.82 17.07 6.55
C ARG A 60 -40.21 18.52 6.25
N GLN A 61 -41.21 19.05 6.95
CA GLN A 61 -41.66 20.44 6.78
C GLN A 61 -40.58 21.47 7.17
N ARG A 62 -39.63 21.09 8.02
CA ARG A 62 -38.52 21.94 8.48
C ARG A 62 -37.19 21.58 7.85
N ALA A 63 -37.21 20.87 6.71
CA ALA A 63 -36.01 20.41 6.00
C ALA A 63 -35.02 19.67 6.92
N TYR A 64 -35.54 18.91 7.88
CA TYR A 64 -34.81 18.13 8.88
C TYR A 64 -33.90 18.92 9.83
N ARG A 65 -33.94 20.27 9.81
CA ARG A 65 -33.10 21.13 10.67
C ARG A 65 -33.18 20.77 12.16
N PRO A 66 -34.35 20.50 12.77
CA PRO A 66 -34.43 20.14 14.18
C PRO A 66 -33.68 18.86 14.57
N MET A 67 -33.31 18.04 13.60
CA MET A 67 -32.56 16.79 13.78
C MET A 67 -31.04 16.95 13.56
N VAL A 68 -30.59 17.99 12.85
CA VAL A 68 -29.19 18.13 12.40
C VAL A 68 -28.51 19.41 12.90
N ASP A 69 -29.28 20.43 13.25
CA ASP A 69 -28.78 21.72 13.73
C ASP A 69 -29.04 21.83 15.24
N THR A 70 -27.96 21.80 16.03
CA THR A 70 -28.04 21.93 17.50
C THR A 70 -28.55 23.31 17.94
N GLN A 71 -28.48 24.33 17.08
CA GLN A 71 -28.92 25.68 17.40
C GLN A 71 -30.38 25.92 17.02
N ASP A 72 -31.02 24.99 16.32
CA ASP A 72 -32.42 25.09 15.98
C ASP A 72 -33.28 25.23 17.26
N PRO A 73 -34.27 26.15 17.29
CA PRO A 73 -35.15 26.30 18.44
C PRO A 73 -35.96 25.02 18.72
N ASP A 74 -36.30 24.26 17.68
CA ASP A 74 -37.04 23.00 17.78
C ASP A 74 -36.10 21.79 17.93
N ALA A 75 -34.78 22.00 18.15
CA ALA A 75 -33.80 20.92 18.19
C ALA A 75 -34.17 19.83 19.23
N CYS A 76 -34.38 18.60 18.76
CA CYS A 76 -34.81 17.47 19.61
C CYS A 76 -33.82 17.20 20.75
N GLY A 77 -32.53 17.45 20.52
CA GLY A 77 -31.41 17.29 21.45
C GLY A 77 -31.51 18.15 22.72
N ARG A 78 -32.41 19.14 22.75
CA ARG A 78 -32.74 19.93 23.94
C ARG A 78 -33.44 19.11 25.01
N CYS A 79 -34.26 18.13 24.61
CA CYS A 79 -35.06 17.30 25.51
C CYS A 79 -34.73 15.81 25.41
N HIS A 80 -34.25 15.33 24.26
CA HIS A 80 -33.95 13.93 23.99
C HIS A 80 -32.45 13.70 23.89
N GLU A 81 -31.98 12.54 24.34
CA GLU A 81 -30.63 12.08 23.98
C GLU A 81 -30.58 11.65 22.52
N GLY A 82 -29.50 11.96 21.80
CA GLY A 82 -29.29 11.46 20.43
C GLY A 82 -29.06 12.58 19.41
N ALA A 83 -29.85 12.56 18.32
CA ALA A 83 -29.67 13.45 17.16
C ALA A 83 -30.74 14.57 17.14
N PRO A 84 -30.34 15.86 17.05
CA PRO A 84 -28.97 16.34 17.04
C PRO A 84 -28.38 16.23 18.45
N ALA A 85 -27.05 16.29 18.54
CA ALA A 85 -26.39 16.30 19.84
C ALA A 85 -26.94 17.44 20.72
N ARG A 86 -26.82 17.26 22.04
CA ARG A 86 -27.31 18.24 23.00
C ARG A 86 -26.69 19.63 22.75
N PRO A 87 -27.48 20.71 22.70
CA PRO A 87 -26.95 22.06 22.56
C PRO A 87 -26.16 22.47 23.79
N THR A 88 -25.19 23.36 23.60
CA THR A 88 -24.41 23.95 24.70
C THR A 88 -25.35 24.63 25.72
N GLY A 89 -25.14 24.35 27.01
CA GLY A 89 -25.95 24.91 28.10
C GLY A 89 -27.11 24.05 28.58
N ILE A 90 -27.44 22.95 27.89
CA ILE A 90 -28.33 21.92 28.42
C ILE A 90 -27.48 20.83 29.08
N ALA A 91 -27.81 20.44 30.31
CA ALA A 91 -26.99 19.51 31.10
C ALA A 91 -27.46 18.05 31.02
N PHE A 92 -28.77 17.80 30.88
CA PHE A 92 -29.37 16.46 30.85
C PHE A 92 -30.61 16.43 29.96
N ALA A 93 -30.94 15.26 29.42
CA ALA A 93 -32.20 15.02 28.71
C ALA A 93 -33.38 14.98 29.68
N ALA A 94 -34.58 15.26 29.18
CA ALA A 94 -35.79 15.20 29.99
C ALA A 94 -35.99 13.79 30.57
N PRO A 95 -36.25 13.66 31.89
CA PRO A 95 -36.47 12.35 32.52
C PRO A 95 -37.58 11.56 31.80
N GLY A 96 -37.27 10.32 31.41
CA GLY A 96 -38.22 9.44 30.72
C GLY A 96 -38.41 9.74 29.22
N ALA A 97 -37.70 10.72 28.66
CA ALA A 97 -37.72 10.96 27.22
C ALA A 97 -37.02 9.80 26.47
N THR A 98 -37.68 9.29 25.42
CA THR A 98 -37.09 8.24 24.58
C THR A 98 -35.80 8.73 23.94
N PRO A 99 -34.67 8.01 24.08
CA PRO A 99 -33.44 8.34 23.39
C PRO A 99 -33.60 8.08 21.89
N CYS A 100 -33.20 9.05 21.09
CA CYS A 100 -33.24 9.03 19.62
C CYS A 100 -31.99 8.36 19.01
N SER A 101 -31.01 7.98 19.83
CA SER A 101 -29.71 7.46 19.39
C SER A 101 -29.80 6.14 18.62
N THR A 102 -30.67 5.23 19.03
CA THR A 102 -30.85 3.92 18.35
C THR A 102 -31.50 4.08 16.98
N CYS A 103 -32.50 4.96 16.89
CA CYS A 103 -33.24 5.19 15.65
C CYS A 103 -32.49 6.11 14.69
N HIS A 104 -31.84 7.18 15.15
CA HIS A 104 -31.21 8.19 14.29
C HIS A 104 -29.70 8.05 14.13
N ALA A 105 -28.98 7.65 15.17
CA ALA A 105 -27.52 7.52 15.13
C ALA A 105 -27.05 6.06 14.93
N GLY A 106 -27.97 5.10 14.95
CA GLY A 106 -27.67 3.70 14.65
C GLY A 106 -27.30 3.48 13.18
N PRO A 107 -26.54 2.41 12.87
CA PRO A 107 -26.12 2.10 11.50
C PRO A 107 -27.28 1.81 10.53
N ASN A 108 -28.45 1.43 11.06
CA ASN A 108 -29.68 1.24 10.30
C ASN A 108 -30.64 2.46 10.40
N GLY A 109 -30.21 3.53 11.07
CA GLY A 109 -30.99 4.75 11.24
C GLY A 109 -31.05 5.59 9.95
N PRO A 110 -31.98 6.54 9.83
CA PRO A 110 -32.13 7.39 8.65
C PRO A 110 -30.93 8.30 8.39
N LEU A 111 -30.02 8.49 9.35
CA LEU A 111 -28.76 9.24 9.15
C LEU A 111 -27.57 8.32 8.83
N GLY A 112 -27.73 7.00 8.94
CA GLY A 112 -26.70 6.05 8.56
C GLY A 112 -26.52 6.04 7.04
N CYS A 113 -25.28 6.19 6.57
CA CYS A 113 -24.96 6.22 5.15
C CYS A 113 -25.49 4.99 4.40
N GLY A 114 -25.40 3.79 5.02
CA GLY A 114 -25.87 2.54 4.43
C GLY A 114 -27.38 2.41 4.34
N THR A 115 -28.16 3.21 5.06
CA THR A 115 -29.63 3.23 4.90
C THR A 115 -30.03 3.71 3.50
N CYS A 116 -29.31 4.68 2.96
CA CYS A 116 -29.57 5.23 1.63
C CYS A 116 -28.61 4.71 0.57
N HIS A 117 -27.32 4.54 0.88
CA HIS A 117 -26.30 4.19 -0.11
C HIS A 117 -25.95 2.71 -0.12
N GLY A 118 -26.42 1.88 0.81
CA GLY A 118 -26.05 0.47 0.87
C GLY A 118 -26.97 -0.38 1.74
N ARG A 119 -26.41 -1.08 2.73
CA ARG A 119 -27.17 -1.94 3.64
C ARG A 119 -26.55 -1.94 5.04
N GLY A 120 -27.25 -1.32 5.99
CA GLY A 120 -26.80 -1.20 7.38
C GLY A 120 -25.43 -0.55 7.49
N GLU A 121 -24.45 -1.25 8.06
CA GLU A 121 -23.07 -0.74 8.18
C GLU A 121 -22.35 -0.59 6.83
N ARG A 122 -22.81 -1.29 5.78
CA ARG A 122 -22.25 -1.14 4.44
C ARG A 122 -22.79 0.14 3.79
N ALA A 123 -21.99 1.19 3.79
CA ALA A 123 -22.32 2.53 3.31
C ALA A 123 -22.15 2.76 1.79
N TYR A 124 -22.17 1.71 0.98
CA TYR A 124 -21.97 1.80 -0.47
C TYR A 124 -22.86 0.79 -1.23
N PRO A 125 -23.21 1.04 -2.52
CA PRO A 125 -24.13 0.18 -3.28
C PRO A 125 -23.65 -1.28 -3.44
N PRO A 126 -24.58 -2.25 -3.64
CA PRO A 126 -26.01 -2.07 -3.87
C PRO A 126 -26.78 -1.71 -2.60
N ARG A 127 -27.86 -0.93 -2.78
CA ARG A 127 -28.82 -0.55 -1.73
C ARG A 127 -29.60 -1.76 -1.25
N ASP A 128 -30.07 -1.73 0.00
CA ASP A 128 -30.87 -2.79 0.57
C ASP A 128 -32.18 -2.95 -0.24
N PRO A 129 -32.43 -4.14 -0.82
CA PRO A 129 -33.61 -4.39 -1.65
C PRO A 129 -34.94 -4.28 -0.88
N CYS A 130 -34.92 -4.36 0.46
CA CYS A 130 -36.10 -4.15 1.31
C CYS A 130 -36.60 -2.70 1.22
N PHE A 131 -35.69 -1.73 1.06
CA PHE A 131 -36.01 -0.30 0.96
C PHE A 131 -35.94 0.22 -0.48
N SER A 132 -35.16 -0.43 -1.35
CA SER A 132 -34.89 0.00 -2.73
C SER A 132 -35.15 -1.13 -3.74
N LYS A 133 -36.40 -1.27 -4.20
CA LYS A 133 -36.75 -2.26 -5.24
C LYS A 133 -36.13 -1.87 -6.59
N GLY A 134 -35.57 -2.84 -7.32
CA GLY A 134 -35.12 -2.67 -8.71
C GLY A 134 -33.73 -2.05 -8.90
N GLY A 135 -32.93 -1.94 -7.84
CA GLY A 135 -31.54 -1.47 -7.96
C GLY A 135 -30.64 -2.51 -8.62
N ALA A 136 -29.82 -2.09 -9.58
CA ALA A 136 -28.79 -2.94 -10.18
C ALA A 136 -27.79 -3.41 -9.11
N THR A 137 -27.35 -4.67 -9.21
CA THR A 137 -26.36 -5.32 -8.32
C THR A 137 -24.95 -4.83 -8.62
N ASN A 138 -24.76 -3.52 -8.70
CA ASN A 138 -23.52 -2.88 -9.16
C ASN A 138 -22.43 -3.02 -8.10
N ASP A 139 -21.63 -4.07 -8.23
CA ASP A 139 -20.66 -4.52 -7.24
C ASP A 139 -19.28 -3.84 -7.34
N VAL A 140 -19.12 -2.90 -8.28
CA VAL A 140 -17.83 -2.22 -8.50
C VAL A 140 -17.43 -1.31 -7.35
N HIS A 141 -18.37 -0.80 -6.55
CA HIS A 141 -18.04 -0.02 -5.36
C HIS A 141 -17.19 -0.84 -4.41
N ARG A 142 -17.56 -2.10 -4.16
CA ARG A 142 -16.81 -3.00 -3.27
C ARG A 142 -15.36 -3.11 -3.67
N ALA A 143 -15.10 -3.27 -4.97
CA ALA A 143 -13.74 -3.37 -5.52
C ALA A 143 -12.88 -2.11 -5.28
N HIS A 144 -13.49 -0.95 -5.08
CA HIS A 144 -12.77 0.31 -4.87
C HIS A 144 -12.73 0.74 -3.41
N VAL A 145 -13.82 0.59 -2.66
CA VAL A 145 -13.96 1.11 -1.28
C VAL A 145 -13.53 0.10 -0.21
N GLU A 146 -13.34 -1.17 -0.57
CA GLU A 146 -12.77 -2.17 0.32
C GLU A 146 -11.30 -2.44 -0.02
N PRO A 147 -10.48 -2.85 0.97
CA PRO A 147 -9.15 -3.38 0.70
C PRO A 147 -9.22 -4.58 -0.26
N GLY A 148 -8.22 -4.71 -1.12
CA GLY A 148 -8.11 -5.80 -2.09
C GLY A 148 -6.66 -6.14 -2.43
N ALA A 149 -6.47 -7.06 -3.39
CA ALA A 149 -5.15 -7.51 -3.81
C ALA A 149 -4.27 -6.37 -4.38
N SER A 150 -4.90 -5.32 -4.93
CA SER A 150 -4.21 -4.18 -5.53
C SER A 150 -4.14 -2.95 -4.63
N SER A 151 -4.83 -2.93 -3.49
CA SER A 151 -4.74 -1.84 -2.51
C SER A 151 -5.02 -2.31 -1.09
N SER A 152 -4.15 -1.94 -0.14
CA SER A 152 -4.35 -2.26 1.28
C SER A 152 -5.43 -1.39 1.96
N LYS A 153 -5.96 -0.38 1.25
CA LYS A 153 -7.02 0.51 1.72
C LYS A 153 -8.05 0.77 0.61
N GLY A 154 -9.30 0.95 1.01
CA GLY A 154 -10.33 1.46 0.11
C GLY A 154 -10.09 2.91 -0.30
N ILE A 155 -10.58 3.25 -1.48
CA ILE A 155 -10.68 4.61 -2.00
C ILE A 155 -11.82 5.34 -1.27
N ALA A 156 -11.54 6.54 -0.77
CA ALA A 156 -12.54 7.37 -0.10
C ALA A 156 -13.62 7.85 -1.08
N CYS A 157 -14.87 7.98 -0.63
CA CYS A 157 -16.01 8.41 -1.46
C CYS A 157 -15.75 9.74 -2.18
N ALA A 158 -15.08 10.67 -1.49
CA ALA A 158 -14.69 11.99 -1.97
C ALA A 158 -13.89 11.95 -3.29
N ALA A 159 -13.24 10.82 -3.61
CA ALA A 159 -12.47 10.66 -4.83
C ALA A 159 -13.33 10.70 -6.10
N CYS A 160 -14.60 10.27 -6.00
CA CYS A 160 -15.50 10.14 -7.13
C CYS A 160 -16.73 11.06 -7.05
N HIS A 161 -17.11 11.47 -5.84
CA HIS A 161 -18.29 12.29 -5.60
C HIS A 161 -18.04 13.20 -4.40
N PRO A 162 -18.61 14.42 -4.35
CA PRO A 162 -18.53 15.25 -3.16
C PRO A 162 -19.12 14.52 -1.95
N THR A 163 -18.39 14.45 -0.83
CA THR A 163 -18.96 13.96 0.42
C THR A 163 -19.85 15.06 1.00
N PRO A 164 -21.16 14.81 1.16
CA PRO A 164 -22.08 15.84 1.59
C PRO A 164 -21.97 16.17 3.09
N VAL A 165 -22.26 17.43 3.42
CA VAL A 165 -22.51 17.87 4.80
C VAL A 165 -24.01 17.78 5.06
N LEU A 166 -24.43 17.05 6.10
CA LEU A 166 -25.82 17.03 6.54
C LEU A 166 -26.28 18.46 6.88
N GLY A 167 -27.37 18.91 6.27
CA GLY A 167 -27.88 20.29 6.45
C GLY A 167 -27.15 21.36 5.63
N GLY A 168 -26.28 20.98 4.70
CA GLY A 168 -25.60 21.91 3.81
C GLY A 168 -26.56 22.71 2.88
N PRO A 169 -26.12 23.86 2.35
CA PRO A 169 -26.94 24.70 1.48
C PRO A 169 -27.54 23.91 0.30
N GLY A 170 -28.84 24.10 0.05
CA GLY A 170 -29.52 23.53 -1.12
C GLY A 170 -29.88 22.04 -1.05
N GLY A 171 -29.65 21.35 0.08
CA GLY A 171 -30.08 19.95 0.24
C GLY A 171 -29.39 18.96 -0.72
N ALA A 172 -28.20 19.31 -1.22
CA ALA A 172 -27.48 18.58 -2.26
C ALA A 172 -27.26 17.08 -1.97
N HIS A 173 -27.32 16.64 -0.72
CA HIS A 173 -27.22 15.22 -0.35
C HIS A 173 -28.51 14.42 -0.57
N VAL A 174 -29.66 15.07 -0.43
CA VAL A 174 -30.99 14.42 -0.42
C VAL A 174 -31.85 14.83 -1.63
N ASN A 175 -31.22 15.44 -2.63
CA ASN A 175 -31.85 15.88 -3.88
C ASN A 175 -32.17 14.72 -4.86
N ARG A 176 -31.94 13.47 -4.45
CA ARG A 176 -32.11 12.21 -5.23
C ARG A 176 -31.13 12.00 -6.37
N PHE A 177 -30.14 12.88 -6.53
CA PHE A 177 -29.06 12.74 -7.50
C PHE A 177 -27.73 12.50 -6.77
N VAL A 178 -26.77 11.89 -7.48
CA VAL A 178 -25.41 11.72 -6.98
C VAL A 178 -24.49 12.30 -8.05
N ASP A 179 -23.88 13.44 -7.74
CA ASP A 179 -22.99 14.14 -8.66
C ASP A 179 -21.65 13.45 -8.73
N VAL A 180 -21.26 12.98 -9.92
CA VAL A 180 -19.95 12.35 -10.16
C VAL A 180 -18.94 13.43 -10.47
N VAL A 181 -18.05 13.68 -9.52
CA VAL A 181 -16.95 14.62 -9.64
C VAL A 181 -15.67 13.84 -9.38
N LEU A 182 -15.02 13.42 -10.47
CA LEU A 182 -13.74 12.72 -10.39
C LEU A 182 -12.65 13.73 -10.06
N LEU A 183 -12.06 13.62 -8.86
CA LEU A 183 -10.94 14.48 -8.49
C LEU A 183 -9.73 14.14 -9.37
N GLU A 184 -9.25 15.11 -10.14
CA GLU A 184 -8.15 14.92 -11.09
C GLU A 184 -6.86 14.45 -10.40
N GLU A 185 -6.61 14.90 -9.16
CA GLU A 185 -5.46 14.46 -8.36
C GLU A 185 -5.42 12.94 -8.12
N LEU A 186 -6.59 12.30 -8.05
CA LEU A 186 -6.72 10.87 -7.77
C LEU A 186 -7.02 10.05 -9.03
N SER A 187 -7.82 10.62 -9.94
CA SER A 187 -8.29 9.96 -11.15
C SER A 187 -7.40 10.21 -12.37
N GLY A 188 -6.49 11.19 -12.28
CA GLY A 188 -5.58 11.63 -13.32
C GLY A 188 -6.22 12.50 -14.42
N PRO A 189 -5.39 13.05 -15.31
CA PRO A 189 -5.84 13.95 -16.37
C PRO A 189 -6.82 13.28 -17.34
N GLY A 190 -7.88 13.99 -17.73
CA GLY A 190 -8.90 13.48 -18.65
C GLY A 190 -9.87 12.47 -18.03
N ALA A 191 -9.90 12.37 -16.70
CA ALA A 191 -10.88 11.58 -15.98
C ALA A 191 -12.31 12.03 -16.29
N ARG A 192 -13.17 11.10 -16.67
CA ARG A 192 -14.56 11.38 -17.03
C ARG A 192 -15.47 10.19 -16.73
N PHE A 193 -16.73 10.51 -16.42
CA PHE A 193 -17.80 9.54 -16.26
C PHE A 193 -18.89 9.81 -17.28
N ASP A 194 -19.18 8.83 -18.13
CA ASP A 194 -20.31 8.90 -19.04
C ASP A 194 -21.58 8.41 -18.36
N VAL A 195 -22.55 9.32 -18.15
CA VAL A 195 -23.78 9.02 -17.41
C VAL A 195 -24.71 8.08 -18.18
N ALA A 196 -24.65 8.05 -19.52
CA ALA A 196 -25.56 7.23 -20.33
C ALA A 196 -25.16 5.75 -20.32
N SER A 197 -23.89 5.49 -20.65
CA SER A 197 -23.27 4.16 -20.67
C SER A 197 -22.75 3.69 -19.31
N LYS A 198 -22.72 4.58 -18.31
CA LYS A 198 -22.15 4.33 -16.98
C LYS A 198 -20.67 3.92 -17.04
N ARG A 199 -19.90 4.44 -17.99
CA ARG A 199 -18.48 4.09 -18.18
C ARG A 199 -17.57 5.13 -17.54
N CYS A 200 -16.55 4.65 -16.84
CA CYS A 200 -15.51 5.50 -16.28
C CYS A 200 -14.28 5.45 -17.18
N ALA A 201 -13.72 6.60 -17.52
CA ALA A 201 -12.36 6.67 -18.02
C ALA A 201 -11.55 7.45 -16.99
N VAL A 202 -10.56 6.81 -16.40
CA VAL A 202 -9.61 7.38 -15.44
C VAL A 202 -8.21 6.93 -15.84
N ALA A 203 -7.17 7.54 -15.29
CA ALA A 203 -5.79 7.21 -15.60
C ALA A 203 -5.49 5.71 -15.45
N CYS A 204 -6.12 4.99 -14.52
CA CYS A 204 -5.91 3.55 -14.35
C CYS A 204 -6.57 2.69 -15.45
N HIS A 205 -7.65 3.15 -16.09
CA HIS A 205 -8.43 2.37 -17.07
C HIS A 205 -8.21 2.81 -18.53
N ALA A 206 -7.29 3.74 -18.78
CA ALA A 206 -6.96 4.25 -20.12
C ALA A 206 -5.47 4.08 -20.47
N ARG A 207 -4.77 3.11 -19.86
CA ARG A 207 -3.32 2.87 -20.02
C ARG A 207 -2.97 1.81 -21.07
N GLY A 208 -3.85 1.61 -22.06
CA GLY A 208 -3.62 0.67 -23.17
C GLY A 208 -3.74 -0.81 -22.80
N GLY A 209 -4.42 -1.13 -21.69
CA GLY A 209 -4.82 -2.50 -21.37
C GLY A 209 -5.97 -3.01 -22.24
N ALA A 210 -6.29 -4.30 -22.12
CA ALA A 210 -7.29 -5.00 -22.93
C ALA A 210 -8.74 -4.59 -22.63
N ARG A 211 -9.00 -3.94 -21.48
CA ARG A 211 -10.35 -3.52 -21.07
C ARG A 211 -10.37 -2.04 -20.72
N PRO A 212 -10.14 -1.15 -21.72
CA PRO A 212 -10.22 0.28 -21.47
C PRO A 212 -11.66 0.69 -21.17
N GLU A 213 -11.83 1.57 -20.19
CA GLU A 213 -13.10 2.18 -19.79
C GLU A 213 -14.20 1.16 -19.39
N VAL A 214 -14.03 0.61 -18.19
CA VAL A 214 -14.97 -0.35 -17.58
C VAL A 214 -16.31 0.31 -17.25
N ALA A 215 -17.40 -0.42 -17.51
CA ALA A 215 -18.73 0.02 -17.13
C ALA A 215 -18.94 -0.20 -15.63
N TRP A 216 -19.49 0.80 -14.94
CA TRP A 216 -19.82 0.76 -13.51
C TRP A 216 -20.80 -0.36 -13.15
N THR A 217 -21.55 -0.85 -14.13
CA THR A 217 -22.55 -1.92 -13.97
C THR A 217 -22.00 -3.30 -14.36
N SER A 218 -20.72 -3.43 -14.75
CA SER A 218 -20.17 -4.71 -15.18
C SER A 218 -20.10 -5.69 -14.00
N ALA A 219 -20.72 -6.85 -14.16
CA ALA A 219 -20.68 -7.94 -13.17
C ALA A 219 -19.30 -8.65 -13.11
N GLU A 220 -18.46 -8.48 -14.13
CA GLU A 220 -17.12 -9.07 -14.22
C GLU A 220 -16.09 -8.22 -13.47
N THR A 221 -15.89 -8.52 -12.18
CA THR A 221 -15.10 -7.68 -11.27
C THR A 221 -13.64 -8.12 -11.07
N LYS A 222 -13.17 -9.16 -11.75
CA LYS A 222 -11.75 -9.55 -11.67
C LYS A 222 -11.01 -9.07 -12.91
N LEU A 223 -10.43 -7.88 -12.80
CA LEU A 223 -9.46 -7.38 -13.78
C LEU A 223 -8.16 -8.16 -13.62
N GLY A 224 -7.63 -8.67 -14.73
CA GLY A 224 -6.27 -9.19 -14.83
C GLY A 224 -5.24 -8.07 -14.99
N CYS A 225 -3.96 -8.38 -14.84
CA CYS A 225 -2.87 -7.40 -14.95
C CYS A 225 -2.93 -6.62 -16.28
N GLY A 226 -3.23 -7.33 -17.37
CA GLY A 226 -3.29 -6.80 -18.73
C GLY A 226 -4.53 -5.96 -19.04
N ASP A 227 -5.53 -5.92 -18.16
CA ASP A 227 -6.80 -5.23 -18.42
C ASP A 227 -6.67 -3.71 -18.26
N CYS A 228 -5.85 -3.27 -17.31
CA CYS A 228 -5.62 -1.85 -17.02
C CYS A 228 -4.52 -1.24 -17.91
N HIS A 229 -3.40 -1.95 -18.05
CA HIS A 229 -2.24 -1.55 -18.85
C HIS A 229 -1.60 -2.77 -19.51
N GLY A 230 -0.73 -2.55 -20.51
CA GLY A 230 0.11 -3.64 -21.03
C GLY A 230 0.94 -4.26 -19.90
N ALA A 231 0.85 -5.58 -19.73
CA ALA A 231 1.55 -6.33 -18.69
C ALA A 231 2.23 -7.58 -19.30
N PRO A 232 3.53 -7.52 -19.65
CA PRO A 232 4.39 -6.34 -19.56
C PRO A 232 4.11 -5.30 -20.67
N PRO A 233 4.58 -4.05 -20.52
CA PRO A 233 4.46 -3.03 -21.56
C PRO A 233 5.15 -3.43 -22.88
N VAL A 234 4.79 -2.74 -23.96
CA VAL A 234 5.46 -2.90 -25.27
C VAL A 234 6.95 -2.57 -25.11
N ASN A 235 7.81 -3.37 -25.76
CA ASN A 235 9.28 -3.27 -25.69
C ASN A 235 9.89 -3.51 -24.29
N HIS A 236 9.18 -4.17 -23.38
CA HIS A 236 9.74 -4.55 -22.08
C HIS A 236 10.62 -5.81 -22.15
N TYR A 237 11.56 -5.93 -21.22
CA TYR A 237 12.37 -7.14 -21.00
C TYR A 237 11.50 -8.39 -20.84
N ARG A 238 11.87 -9.47 -21.54
CA ARG A 238 11.18 -10.77 -21.50
C ARG A 238 11.76 -11.65 -20.39
N GLY A 239 11.33 -11.44 -19.15
CA GLY A 239 11.72 -12.28 -18.01
C GLY A 239 10.82 -12.09 -16.79
N ARG A 240 11.21 -12.66 -15.65
CA ARG A 240 10.40 -12.60 -14.41
C ARG A 240 10.26 -11.16 -13.92
N CYS A 241 9.04 -10.74 -13.56
CA CYS A 241 8.76 -9.41 -13.04
C CYS A 241 9.62 -9.09 -11.82
N THR A 242 9.80 -10.04 -10.91
CA THR A 242 10.59 -9.89 -9.68
C THR A 242 12.08 -9.65 -9.88
N ALA A 243 12.58 -9.72 -11.13
CA ALA A 243 13.93 -9.26 -11.44
C ALA A 243 14.08 -7.75 -11.23
N CYS A 244 13.00 -6.99 -11.46
CA CYS A 244 12.99 -5.53 -11.35
C CYS A 244 11.87 -4.98 -10.47
N HIS A 245 10.78 -5.72 -10.26
CA HIS A 245 9.56 -5.28 -9.58
C HIS A 245 9.31 -6.09 -8.31
N ALA A 246 9.58 -5.54 -7.11
CA ALA A 246 9.37 -6.27 -5.87
C ALA A 246 7.90 -6.33 -5.43
N GLU A 247 7.02 -5.63 -6.13
CA GLU A 247 5.58 -5.66 -5.95
C GLU A 247 4.92 -6.88 -6.60
N ALA A 248 5.54 -7.49 -7.61
CA ALA A 248 5.02 -8.69 -8.27
C ALA A 248 5.38 -9.98 -7.51
N ASP A 249 4.58 -11.03 -7.65
CA ASP A 249 4.94 -12.38 -7.24
C ASP A 249 6.00 -13.00 -8.17
N ALA A 250 6.61 -14.12 -7.75
CA ALA A 250 7.70 -14.75 -8.47
C ALA A 250 7.35 -15.21 -9.90
N THR A 251 6.06 -15.41 -10.19
CA THR A 251 5.51 -15.82 -11.48
C THR A 251 5.04 -14.64 -12.33
N GLY A 252 4.99 -13.42 -11.79
CA GLY A 252 4.48 -12.22 -12.48
C GLY A 252 2.96 -12.22 -12.69
N THR A 253 2.24 -13.01 -11.90
CA THR A 253 0.79 -13.24 -12.01
C THR A 253 -0.03 -12.52 -10.95
N ALA A 254 0.59 -12.03 -9.87
CA ALA A 254 -0.10 -11.33 -8.79
C ALA A 254 0.75 -10.22 -8.16
N ILE A 255 0.08 -9.31 -7.43
CA ILE A 255 0.71 -8.25 -6.65
C ILE A 255 0.81 -8.68 -5.19
N THR A 256 2.01 -8.65 -4.62
CA THR A 256 2.30 -8.97 -3.22
C THR A 256 2.55 -7.72 -2.36
N LYS A 257 2.83 -6.58 -2.99
CA LYS A 257 2.99 -5.27 -2.31
C LYS A 257 2.09 -4.21 -2.94
N PRO A 258 0.79 -4.16 -2.56
CA PRO A 258 -0.22 -3.31 -3.20
C PRO A 258 0.12 -1.82 -3.21
N THR A 259 0.84 -1.34 -2.19
CA THR A 259 1.20 0.07 -2.02
C THR A 259 2.16 0.61 -3.09
N LEU A 260 2.91 -0.27 -3.77
CA LEU A 260 3.80 0.10 -4.87
C LEU A 260 3.10 0.06 -6.24
N HIS A 261 1.91 -0.55 -6.34
CA HIS A 261 1.27 -0.78 -7.62
C HIS A 261 0.31 0.36 -8.02
N VAL A 262 -0.56 0.81 -7.11
CA VAL A 262 -1.59 1.82 -7.39
C VAL A 262 -1.26 3.22 -6.86
N ASN A 263 0.02 3.63 -6.94
CA ASN A 263 0.49 4.95 -6.49
C ASN A 263 0.81 5.92 -7.66
N GLY A 264 0.56 5.49 -8.90
CA GLY A 264 0.80 6.29 -10.10
C GLY A 264 2.25 6.36 -10.58
N ARG A 265 3.18 5.59 -9.98
CA ARG A 265 4.59 5.51 -10.37
C ARG A 265 4.95 4.11 -10.87
N VAL A 266 6.03 4.01 -11.64
CA VAL A 266 6.67 2.73 -11.94
C VAL A 266 7.79 2.55 -10.91
N ASP A 267 7.54 1.72 -9.91
CA ASP A 267 8.49 1.44 -8.85
C ASP A 267 9.39 0.26 -9.26
N LEU A 268 10.71 0.46 -9.20
CA LEU A 268 11.69 -0.62 -9.34
C LEU A 268 12.18 -1.02 -7.95
N GLY A 269 12.42 -2.32 -7.76
CA GLY A 269 12.84 -2.89 -6.49
C GLY A 269 11.81 -2.61 -5.40
N ASP A 270 12.25 -2.02 -4.29
CA ASP A 270 11.38 -1.58 -3.20
C ASP A 270 10.75 -0.18 -3.40
N GLY A 271 10.96 0.47 -4.54
CA GLY A 271 10.45 1.80 -4.86
C GLY A 271 11.25 2.98 -4.30
N SER A 272 12.38 2.73 -3.62
CA SER A 272 13.22 3.81 -3.07
C SER A 272 13.99 4.61 -4.13
N GLY A 273 14.14 4.07 -5.35
CA GLY A 273 14.95 4.68 -6.41
C GLY A 273 16.47 4.68 -6.13
N ALA A 274 16.91 4.07 -5.03
CA ALA A 274 18.31 3.87 -4.69
C ALA A 274 18.82 2.53 -5.25
N CYS A 275 20.14 2.36 -5.38
CA CYS A 275 20.72 1.08 -5.81
C CYS A 275 20.31 -0.07 -4.87
N GLY A 276 20.11 0.26 -3.60
CA GLY A 276 19.60 -0.61 -2.53
C GLY A 276 18.19 -1.19 -2.74
N ALA A 277 17.42 -0.61 -3.68
CA ALA A 277 16.11 -1.12 -4.07
C ALA A 277 16.21 -2.51 -4.75
N CYS A 278 17.28 -2.70 -5.53
CA CYS A 278 17.52 -3.91 -6.32
C CYS A 278 18.74 -4.71 -5.83
N HIS A 279 19.71 -4.04 -5.23
CA HIS A 279 20.95 -4.63 -4.72
C HIS A 279 21.01 -4.52 -3.19
N GLY A 280 21.69 -5.44 -2.52
CA GLY A 280 21.87 -5.36 -1.07
C GLY A 280 20.55 -5.33 -0.28
N LYS A 281 20.40 -4.36 0.62
CA LYS A 281 19.22 -4.20 1.47
C LYS A 281 18.99 -2.74 1.88
N GLY A 282 17.86 -2.18 1.46
CA GLY A 282 17.38 -0.87 1.91
C GLY A 282 18.32 0.24 1.45
N ALA A 283 18.97 0.94 2.39
CA ALA A 283 19.95 1.97 2.04
C ALA A 283 21.37 1.42 1.77
N ASP A 284 21.64 0.16 2.10
CA ASP A 284 22.95 -0.47 1.82
C ASP A 284 22.89 -1.16 0.43
N PRO A 285 23.54 -0.60 -0.60
CA PRO A 285 23.47 -1.14 -1.96
C PRO A 285 24.35 -2.38 -2.15
N TRP A 286 25.15 -2.78 -1.15
CA TRP A 286 26.09 -3.88 -1.26
C TRP A 286 25.38 -5.23 -1.31
N PRO A 287 25.49 -6.00 -2.41
CA PRO A 287 24.95 -7.35 -2.45
C PRO A 287 25.62 -8.24 -1.39
N THR A 288 24.85 -9.16 -0.81
CA THR A 288 25.34 -10.10 0.20
C THR A 288 25.85 -11.42 -0.38
N THR A 289 25.85 -11.54 -1.71
CA THR A 289 26.19 -12.78 -2.41
C THR A 289 27.62 -12.77 -2.94
N GLY A 290 28.25 -13.94 -2.90
CA GLY A 290 29.58 -14.16 -3.47
C GLY A 290 30.67 -13.26 -2.89
N ALA A 291 31.50 -12.68 -3.76
CA ALA A 291 32.72 -11.98 -3.37
C ALA A 291 32.46 -10.59 -2.77
N HIS A 292 31.24 -10.05 -2.90
CA HIS A 292 30.92 -8.71 -2.41
C HIS A 292 31.22 -8.55 -0.93
N ALA A 293 30.86 -9.53 -0.09
CA ALA A 293 31.09 -9.44 1.35
C ALA A 293 32.58 -9.24 1.71
N ALA A 294 33.49 -9.87 0.95
CA ALA A 294 34.93 -9.75 1.16
C ALA A 294 35.47 -8.36 0.77
N HIS A 295 34.83 -7.68 -0.19
CA HIS A 295 35.29 -6.41 -0.74
C HIS A 295 34.56 -5.20 -0.16
N ALA A 296 33.34 -5.39 0.36
CA ALA A 296 32.53 -4.35 0.99
C ALA A 296 33.12 -3.90 2.32
N ARG A 297 33.63 -4.86 3.11
CA ARG A 297 34.17 -4.63 4.46
C ARG A 297 35.43 -5.48 4.70
N PRO A 298 36.50 -5.31 3.90
CA PRO A 298 37.71 -6.11 4.05
C PRO A 298 38.39 -5.81 5.39
N GLY A 299 38.92 -6.85 6.03
CA GLY A 299 39.71 -6.70 7.26
C GLY A 299 41.10 -6.10 7.02
N SER A 300 41.55 -6.04 5.77
CA SER A 300 42.91 -5.66 5.39
C SER A 300 43.01 -4.35 4.61
N SER A 301 41.91 -3.72 4.20
CA SER A 301 41.95 -2.47 3.44
C SER A 301 40.70 -1.62 3.70
N ARG A 302 40.57 -0.50 3.00
CA ARG A 302 39.27 0.17 2.81
C ARG A 302 38.38 -0.69 1.90
N ALA A 303 37.07 -0.43 1.97
CA ALA A 303 36.10 -1.00 1.03
C ALA A 303 36.55 -0.74 -0.43
N VAL A 304 36.52 -1.77 -1.25
CA VAL A 304 36.87 -1.66 -2.66
C VAL A 304 35.70 -1.04 -3.40
N ALA A 305 35.94 -0.03 -4.24
CA ALA A 305 34.87 0.60 -5.00
C ALA A 305 34.25 -0.37 -6.03
N CYS A 306 32.94 -0.34 -6.24
CA CYS A 306 32.21 -1.26 -7.12
C CYS A 306 32.76 -1.24 -8.57
N GLU A 307 33.12 -0.05 -9.05
CA GLU A 307 33.67 0.23 -10.38
C GLU A 307 34.98 -0.53 -10.65
N THR A 308 35.64 -1.00 -9.59
CA THR A 308 36.83 -1.85 -9.69
C THR A 308 36.55 -3.13 -10.46
N CYS A 309 35.33 -3.68 -10.36
CA CYS A 309 34.95 -4.97 -10.93
C CYS A 309 34.00 -4.85 -12.11
N HIS A 310 33.01 -3.97 -12.03
CA HIS A 310 32.00 -3.82 -13.08
C HIS A 310 31.58 -2.37 -13.22
N GLU A 311 31.03 -2.02 -14.37
CA GLU A 311 30.47 -0.70 -14.59
C GLU A 311 29.28 -0.47 -13.65
N VAL A 312 29.28 0.67 -12.96
CA VAL A 312 28.17 1.11 -12.12
C VAL A 312 27.43 2.21 -12.86
N PRO A 313 26.16 2.00 -13.25
CA PRO A 313 25.40 3.05 -13.91
C PRO A 313 25.28 4.29 -13.03
N ALA A 314 25.44 5.47 -13.62
CA ALA A 314 25.11 6.71 -12.94
C ALA A 314 23.62 6.73 -12.55
N GLN A 315 23.27 7.51 -11.52
CA GLN A 315 21.88 7.66 -11.11
C GLN A 315 21.00 8.11 -12.28
N GLY A 316 19.92 7.37 -12.56
CA GLY A 316 19.01 7.62 -13.68
C GLY A 316 19.44 7.04 -15.03
N ALA A 317 20.64 6.44 -15.14
CA ALA A 317 21.01 5.67 -16.31
C ALA A 317 20.18 4.38 -16.40
N LYS A 318 19.84 3.97 -17.63
CA LYS A 318 19.16 2.70 -17.86
C LYS A 318 20.08 1.55 -17.49
N HIS A 319 19.59 0.62 -16.68
CA HIS A 319 20.31 -0.64 -16.45
C HIS A 319 20.38 -1.43 -17.77
N PRO A 320 21.50 -2.12 -18.10
CA PRO A 320 21.57 -2.94 -19.30
C PRO A 320 20.43 -3.98 -19.33
N GLU A 321 19.60 -3.93 -20.37
CA GLU A 321 18.39 -4.75 -20.53
C GLU A 321 18.70 -6.14 -21.13
N ALA A 322 19.91 -6.35 -21.66
CA ALA A 322 20.26 -7.54 -22.44
C ALA A 322 20.61 -8.78 -21.60
N ALA A 323 20.92 -8.62 -20.30
CA ALA A 323 21.20 -9.73 -19.39
C ALA A 323 20.97 -9.34 -17.93
N LEU A 324 20.41 -10.25 -17.14
CA LEU A 324 20.34 -10.10 -15.68
C LEU A 324 21.73 -10.28 -15.08
N GLY A 325 22.30 -9.20 -14.54
CA GLY A 325 23.62 -9.18 -13.90
C GLY A 325 24.50 -8.04 -14.41
N ALA A 326 25.47 -7.64 -13.60
CA ALA A 326 26.45 -6.63 -14.01
C ALA A 326 27.46 -7.25 -14.98
N ALA A 327 27.75 -6.54 -16.08
CA ALA A 327 28.84 -6.90 -16.97
C ALA A 327 30.18 -6.62 -16.27
N VAL A 328 30.94 -7.67 -15.95
CA VAL A 328 32.25 -7.54 -15.33
C VAL A 328 33.22 -6.88 -16.31
N ARG A 329 33.65 -5.67 -15.95
CA ARG A 329 34.59 -4.82 -16.68
C ARG A 329 35.50 -4.18 -15.65
N PHE A 330 36.66 -4.79 -15.45
CA PHE A 330 37.60 -4.33 -14.43
C PHE A 330 38.17 -2.96 -14.73
N SER A 331 38.31 -2.14 -13.70
CA SER A 331 38.92 -0.82 -13.79
C SER A 331 39.61 -0.42 -12.47
N GLY A 332 40.17 0.79 -12.41
CA GLY A 332 40.70 1.36 -11.17
C GLY A 332 41.77 0.48 -10.51
N LEU A 333 41.50 0.04 -9.27
CA LEU A 333 42.44 -0.79 -8.51
C LEU A 333 42.75 -2.13 -9.20
N ALA A 334 41.79 -2.73 -9.90
CA ALA A 334 41.99 -4.05 -10.50
C ALA A 334 43.03 -4.05 -11.63
N THR A 335 43.16 -2.95 -12.37
CA THR A 335 44.07 -2.82 -13.53
C THR A 335 45.36 -2.07 -13.19
N ARG A 336 45.50 -1.59 -11.95
CA ARG A 336 46.63 -0.76 -11.52
C ARG A 336 47.97 -1.48 -11.71
N GLY A 337 49.00 -0.75 -12.15
CA GLY A 337 50.32 -1.33 -12.42
C GLY A 337 50.38 -2.11 -13.74
N GLY A 338 49.46 -1.81 -14.67
CA GLY A 338 49.41 -2.44 -15.99
C GLY A 338 48.82 -3.86 -15.99
N ARG A 339 48.11 -4.24 -14.92
CA ARG A 339 47.50 -5.56 -14.81
C ARG A 339 46.39 -5.76 -15.84
N ARG A 340 46.21 -7.01 -16.25
CA ARG A 340 45.26 -7.45 -17.29
C ARG A 340 44.25 -8.43 -16.68
N PRO A 341 43.32 -7.94 -15.84
CA PRO A 341 42.41 -8.79 -15.12
C PRO A 341 41.39 -9.44 -16.05
N THR A 342 41.02 -10.67 -15.73
CA THR A 342 39.98 -11.42 -16.43
C THR A 342 39.00 -12.06 -15.46
N TYR A 343 37.75 -12.18 -15.90
CA TYR A 343 36.70 -12.90 -15.21
C TYR A 343 36.19 -14.01 -16.11
N ASP A 344 36.32 -15.25 -15.65
CA ASP A 344 35.72 -16.40 -16.29
C ASP A 344 34.30 -16.59 -15.74
N ALA A 345 33.27 -16.37 -16.56
CA ALA A 345 31.88 -16.49 -16.14
C ALA A 345 31.43 -17.94 -15.91
N ALA A 346 32.09 -18.93 -16.52
CA ALA A 346 31.77 -20.34 -16.37
C ALA A 346 32.30 -20.89 -15.04
N THR A 347 33.56 -20.60 -14.70
CA THR A 347 34.16 -21.02 -13.42
C THR A 347 33.96 -20.01 -12.30
N LYS A 348 33.47 -18.81 -12.64
CA LYS A 348 33.33 -17.65 -11.76
C LYS A 348 34.65 -17.27 -11.09
N THR A 349 35.76 -17.30 -11.83
CA THR A 349 37.10 -17.03 -11.30
C THR A 349 37.59 -15.65 -11.73
N CYS A 350 38.23 -14.92 -10.82
CA CYS A 350 38.85 -13.63 -11.09
C CYS A 350 40.37 -13.76 -10.98
N VAL A 351 41.11 -13.43 -12.04
CA VAL A 351 42.59 -13.54 -12.05
C VAL A 351 43.24 -12.31 -12.68
N GLY A 352 44.52 -12.10 -12.39
CA GLY A 352 45.32 -11.06 -13.05
C GLY A 352 44.94 -9.64 -12.65
N THR A 353 44.33 -9.47 -11.47
CA THR A 353 44.07 -8.16 -10.86
C THR A 353 45.26 -7.77 -9.99
N TYR A 354 45.37 -6.48 -9.65
CA TYR A 354 46.40 -5.99 -8.71
C TYR A 354 46.55 -6.83 -7.42
N CYS A 355 45.45 -7.40 -6.90
CA CYS A 355 45.46 -8.22 -5.68
C CYS A 355 45.43 -9.74 -5.94
N HIS A 356 44.90 -10.21 -7.07
CA HIS A 356 44.69 -11.63 -7.38
C HIS A 356 45.74 -12.16 -8.36
N GLU A 357 47.00 -11.96 -7.99
CA GLU A 357 48.19 -12.56 -8.62
C GLU A 357 49.48 -12.26 -7.82
N GLY A 358 49.36 -11.86 -6.55
CA GLY A 358 50.53 -11.43 -5.77
C GLY A 358 51.54 -12.56 -5.58
N ALA A 359 52.82 -12.21 -5.65
CA ALA A 359 53.90 -13.19 -5.47
C ALA A 359 53.80 -13.83 -4.08
N GLY A 360 53.85 -15.17 -4.02
CA GLY A 360 53.74 -15.93 -2.77
C GLY A 360 52.31 -16.02 -2.18
N ALA A 361 51.28 -15.60 -2.93
CA ALA A 361 49.89 -15.73 -2.53
C ALA A 361 49.44 -17.19 -2.42
N ARG A 362 48.66 -17.52 -1.38
CA ARG A 362 48.00 -18.83 -1.26
C ARG A 362 46.73 -18.94 -2.12
N VAL A 363 46.10 -17.82 -2.45
CA VAL A 363 44.87 -17.78 -3.24
C VAL A 363 44.99 -16.75 -4.37
N PRO A 364 45.91 -16.96 -5.34
CA PRO A 364 46.11 -16.01 -6.43
C PRO A 364 44.93 -15.96 -7.41
N ALA A 365 44.04 -16.96 -7.40
CA ALA A 365 42.90 -17.04 -8.32
C ALA A 365 41.60 -17.39 -7.57
N PRO A 366 41.06 -16.48 -6.75
CA PRO A 366 39.85 -16.77 -5.98
C PRO A 366 38.63 -16.91 -6.90
N THR A 367 37.69 -17.74 -6.48
CA THR A 367 36.37 -17.82 -7.13
C THR A 367 35.40 -16.87 -6.46
N TRP A 368 34.39 -16.43 -7.22
CA TRP A 368 33.31 -15.56 -6.78
C TRP A 368 32.64 -16.05 -5.49
N ALA A 369 32.53 -17.37 -5.31
CA ALA A 369 31.83 -17.97 -4.17
C ALA A 369 32.69 -18.10 -2.90
N MET A 370 34.00 -17.82 -2.95
CA MET A 370 34.87 -17.99 -1.78
C MET A 370 34.56 -17.01 -0.63
N GLY A 371 33.88 -15.89 -0.90
CA GLY A 371 33.58 -14.89 0.11
C GLY A 371 34.83 -14.43 0.86
N THR A 372 34.75 -14.27 2.17
CA THR A 372 35.85 -13.80 3.02
C THR A 372 36.98 -14.84 3.23
N ALA A 373 36.80 -16.09 2.82
CA ALA A 373 37.78 -17.16 3.03
C ALA A 373 39.13 -16.90 2.34
N ALA A 374 39.13 -16.11 1.26
CA ALA A 374 40.34 -15.74 0.52
C ALA A 374 41.11 -14.53 1.12
N ALA A 375 40.53 -13.81 2.07
CA ALA A 375 40.98 -12.47 2.49
C ALA A 375 41.88 -12.44 3.75
N SER A 376 42.42 -13.59 4.18
CA SER A 376 43.40 -13.64 5.28
C SER A 376 44.80 -13.18 4.85
N CYS A 377 45.64 -12.70 5.78
CA CYS A 377 47.05 -12.39 5.50
C CYS A 377 47.75 -13.59 4.85
N GLY A 378 48.43 -13.38 3.72
CA GLY A 378 48.99 -14.47 2.91
C GLY A 378 48.09 -14.95 1.75
N GLY A 379 46.82 -14.53 1.74
CA GLY A 379 45.86 -14.84 0.68
C GLY A 379 46.19 -14.14 -0.63
N CYS A 380 46.50 -12.83 -0.57
CA CYS A 380 46.74 -11.98 -1.74
C CYS A 380 48.22 -11.88 -2.15
N HIS A 381 49.14 -11.96 -1.20
CA HIS A 381 50.60 -11.95 -1.41
C HIS A 381 51.27 -12.76 -0.30
N GLY A 382 52.54 -13.12 -0.45
CA GLY A 382 53.30 -13.77 0.62
C GLY A 382 53.32 -12.91 1.90
N ALA A 383 53.04 -13.50 3.05
CA ALA A 383 53.08 -12.82 4.34
C ALA A 383 53.95 -13.65 5.31
N PRO A 384 55.23 -13.30 5.53
CA PRO A 384 55.94 -12.11 5.04
C PRO A 384 56.18 -12.11 3.51
N PRO A 385 56.33 -10.93 2.87
CA PRO A 385 56.62 -10.84 1.44
C PRO A 385 57.91 -11.59 1.04
N PRO A 386 58.05 -11.95 -0.26
CA PRO A 386 59.31 -12.52 -0.76
C PRO A 386 60.52 -11.59 -0.56
N PHE A 387 61.72 -12.16 -0.66
CA PHE A 387 62.99 -11.42 -0.65
C PHE A 387 62.94 -10.18 -1.58
N PRO A 388 63.47 -9.01 -1.18
CA PRO A 388 64.43 -8.75 -0.08
C PRO A 388 63.84 -8.58 1.32
N HIS A 389 62.55 -8.83 1.53
CA HIS A 389 61.93 -8.74 2.86
C HIS A 389 62.41 -9.85 3.81
N THR A 390 62.49 -9.56 5.12
CA THR A 390 62.80 -10.54 6.17
C THR A 390 61.71 -11.61 6.30
N THR A 391 62.06 -12.81 6.77
CA THR A 391 61.11 -13.90 7.04
C THR A 391 60.41 -13.79 8.41
N SER A 392 60.67 -12.72 9.17
CA SER A 392 60.00 -12.47 10.45
C SER A 392 58.49 -12.26 10.28
N THR A 393 57.69 -12.96 11.08
CA THR A 393 56.23 -12.80 11.15
C THR A 393 55.78 -11.74 12.17
N ALA A 394 56.73 -11.13 12.90
CA ALA A 394 56.46 -10.10 13.90
C ALA A 394 56.34 -8.70 13.25
N CYS A 395 55.38 -8.55 12.34
CA CYS A 395 55.25 -7.38 11.48
C CYS A 395 55.14 -6.06 12.25
N GLY A 396 54.34 -6.01 13.33
CA GLY A 396 54.16 -4.82 14.16
C GLY A 396 55.24 -4.61 15.24
N ALA A 397 56.09 -5.59 15.50
CA ALA A 397 57.09 -5.54 16.57
C ALA A 397 58.45 -4.95 16.12
N SER A 398 58.70 -4.91 14.81
CA SER A 398 60.04 -4.73 14.25
C SER A 398 60.40 -3.27 13.92
N GLY A 399 59.61 -2.28 14.33
CA GLY A 399 59.81 -0.87 13.97
C GLY A 399 59.47 -0.50 12.52
N CYS A 400 59.55 -1.45 11.58
CA CYS A 400 59.30 -1.21 10.15
C CYS A 400 57.82 -0.99 9.78
N HIS A 401 56.90 -1.62 10.51
CA HIS A 401 55.44 -1.42 10.35
C HIS A 401 54.78 -1.02 11.67
N ALA A 402 55.54 -0.42 12.58
CA ALA A 402 55.01 0.13 13.82
C ALA A 402 53.87 1.11 13.47
N GLU A 403 52.78 1.08 14.23
CA GLU A 403 51.55 1.88 14.05
C GLU A 403 50.60 1.45 12.92
N LEU A 404 51.09 0.76 11.87
CA LEU A 404 50.24 0.24 10.78
C LEU A 404 49.79 -1.20 11.03
N VAL A 405 50.59 -2.00 11.73
CA VAL A 405 50.30 -3.38 12.08
C VAL A 405 50.44 -3.56 13.60
N THR A 406 49.48 -4.24 14.23
CA THR A 406 49.52 -4.59 15.65
C THR A 406 50.64 -5.61 15.92
N PRO A 407 51.09 -5.76 17.18
CA PRO A 407 52.06 -6.80 17.54
C PRO A 407 51.60 -8.22 17.20
N THR A 408 50.28 -8.46 17.12
CA THR A 408 49.67 -9.74 16.73
C THR A 408 49.51 -9.92 15.20
N GLY A 409 49.94 -8.94 14.39
CA GLY A 409 49.97 -9.05 12.93
C GLY A 409 48.70 -8.56 12.22
N GLU A 410 47.77 -7.90 12.92
CA GLU A 410 46.55 -7.32 12.34
C GLU A 410 46.78 -5.88 11.91
N LEU A 411 46.15 -5.42 10.82
CA LEU A 411 46.26 -4.02 10.42
C LEU A 411 45.47 -3.11 11.36
N THR A 412 46.09 -2.00 11.80
CA THR A 412 45.41 -0.93 12.53
C THR A 412 44.45 -0.17 11.59
N PRO A 413 43.56 0.72 12.10
CA PRO A 413 42.75 1.57 11.24
C PRO A 413 43.59 2.40 10.25
N SER A 414 44.73 2.92 10.70
CA SER A 414 45.68 3.65 9.84
C SER A 414 46.35 2.72 8.84
N GLY A 415 46.72 1.50 9.25
CA GLY A 415 47.22 0.46 8.34
C GLY A 415 46.25 0.11 7.23
N ARG A 416 44.97 -0.12 7.57
CA ARG A 416 43.92 -0.39 6.57
C ARG A 416 43.66 0.78 5.63
N ALA A 417 43.90 2.02 6.07
CA ALA A 417 43.67 3.20 5.25
C ALA A 417 44.65 3.28 4.06
N VAL A 418 45.85 2.70 4.20
CA VAL A 418 46.93 2.74 3.22
C VAL A 418 47.28 1.37 2.62
N HIS A 419 46.82 0.27 3.22
CA HIS A 419 47.02 -1.06 2.67
C HIS A 419 46.01 -1.36 1.56
N GLY A 420 46.50 -1.79 0.39
CA GLY A 420 45.66 -2.13 -0.76
C GLY A 420 45.08 -0.92 -1.51
N ASP A 421 45.61 0.28 -1.31
CA ASP A 421 45.21 1.51 -2.03
C ASP A 421 45.90 1.68 -3.39
N GLY A 422 46.86 0.80 -3.69
CA GLY A 422 47.63 0.83 -4.93
C GLY A 422 48.73 1.88 -4.97
N ALA A 423 49.05 2.54 -3.85
CA ALA A 423 50.22 3.37 -3.70
C ALA A 423 51.29 2.58 -2.95
N LEU A 424 52.52 2.57 -3.46
CA LEU A 424 53.65 2.10 -2.68
C LEU A 424 54.00 3.20 -1.68
N GLN A 425 53.66 2.99 -0.41
CA GLN A 425 54.05 3.89 0.66
C GLN A 425 55.50 3.57 1.03
N THR A 426 56.44 4.38 0.54
CA THR A 426 57.81 4.37 1.06
C THR A 426 57.90 5.41 2.15
N SER A 427 58.36 5.03 3.35
CA SER A 427 58.81 6.02 4.33
C SER A 427 59.90 6.90 3.70
N PRO A 428 59.97 8.20 4.00
CA PRO A 428 61.10 9.04 3.61
C PRO A 428 62.43 8.52 4.18
#